data_AF-A0A6A4BAH4-F1
#
_entry.id   AF-A0A6A4BAH4-F1
#
_cell.length_a   1.000
_cell.length_b   1.000
_cell.length_c   1.000
_cell.angle_alpha   90.00
_cell.angle_beta   90.00
_cell.angle_gamma   90.00
#
_symmetry.space_group_name_H-M   'P 1'
#
loop_
_entity.id
_entity.type
_entity.pdbx_description
1 polymer ?
#
loop_
_entity_poly.entity_id
_entity_poly.type
_entity_poly.pdbx_seq_one_letter_code
_entity_poly.pdbx_strand_id
1 'polypeptide(L)'
;MDDAATAAALRTVQRFVTSCGCKRGKRKGSTYRLSVENEAKRDSYVQLMTSESADHFRTVYLDESYIHHNYSSHNDSIYDPTDPYVIKEKHKGRRFCFIAAIIDKNRTLPDAGHTDADAAQLLSDTLDIFEGGKQTKDYHGMFNHDYFKSWIETLLAGLEARNFHRCRIVMDNAKYHKKLPKSTPRKGSRRSDMHAACKLYGISYTASDTRAIMWEKLSRHIVEHVEPEIVSMAKEKGHEVVFTPPHYSDLQPIEYVWANIKGEVGRQYTSNTTFQQVRNRLDRAFENISSKTI
;
A
#
# COMPACT_ATOMS: atom_id res chain seq x y z
N MET A 1 17.57 -19.67 -1.58
CA MET A 1 16.13 -19.95 -1.50
C MET A 1 15.76 -20.70 -2.76
N ASP A 2 15.03 -21.81 -2.62
CA ASP A 2 14.70 -22.70 -3.74
C ASP A 2 13.79 -21.96 -4.74
N ASP A 3 14.28 -21.81 -5.97
CA ASP A 3 13.59 -21.14 -7.09
C ASP A 3 12.20 -21.77 -7.34
N ALA A 4 12.02 -23.03 -6.94
CA ALA A 4 10.74 -23.74 -6.99
C ALA A 4 9.69 -23.18 -6.03
N ALA A 5 10.08 -22.72 -4.83
CA ALA A 5 9.17 -22.17 -3.82
C ALA A 5 8.68 -20.77 -4.22
N THR A 6 9.57 -19.93 -4.75
CA THR A 6 9.23 -18.61 -5.29
C THR A 6 8.29 -18.72 -6.49
N ALA A 7 8.58 -19.66 -7.39
CA ALA A 7 7.69 -19.93 -8.51
C ALA A 7 6.34 -20.52 -8.03
N ALA A 8 6.31 -21.26 -6.92
CA ALA A 8 5.08 -21.77 -6.33
C ALA A 8 4.21 -20.65 -5.75
N ALA A 9 4.78 -19.73 -4.96
CA ALA A 9 4.06 -18.57 -4.41
C ALA A 9 3.49 -17.67 -5.53
N LEU A 10 4.31 -17.36 -6.54
CA LEU A 10 3.86 -16.59 -7.71
C LEU A 10 2.75 -17.33 -8.48
N ARG A 11 2.88 -18.65 -8.68
CA ARG A 11 1.83 -19.47 -9.33
C ARG A 11 0.55 -19.51 -8.50
N THR A 12 0.62 -19.50 -7.17
CA THR A 12 -0.56 -19.44 -6.30
C THR A 12 -1.31 -18.13 -6.49
N VAL A 13 -0.58 -17.00 -6.47
CA VAL A 13 -1.17 -15.68 -6.78
C VAL A 13 -1.76 -15.65 -8.19
N GLN A 14 -1.03 -16.13 -9.20
CA GLN A 14 -1.52 -16.18 -10.59
C GLN A 14 -2.74 -17.09 -10.79
N ARG A 15 -2.81 -18.22 -10.08
CA ARG A 15 -3.98 -19.11 -10.08
C ARG A 15 -5.17 -18.43 -9.43
N PHE A 16 -4.96 -17.72 -8.33
CA PHE A 16 -5.99 -16.89 -7.71
C PHE A 16 -6.53 -15.82 -8.68
N VAL A 17 -5.64 -15.11 -9.38
CA VAL A 17 -6.01 -14.13 -10.44
C VAL A 17 -6.89 -14.78 -11.51
N THR A 18 -6.53 -16.00 -11.93
CA THR A 18 -7.27 -16.74 -12.96
C THR A 18 -8.61 -17.24 -12.42
N SER A 19 -8.68 -17.71 -11.18
CA SER A 19 -9.94 -18.18 -10.57
C SER A 19 -10.93 -17.05 -10.31
N CYS A 20 -10.46 -15.82 -10.15
CA CYS A 20 -11.30 -14.63 -10.05
C CYS A 20 -11.77 -14.10 -11.43
N GLY A 21 -11.48 -14.81 -12.52
CA GLY A 21 -11.91 -14.46 -13.88
C GLY A 21 -11.05 -13.38 -14.56
N CYS A 22 -10.04 -12.83 -13.89
CA CYS A 22 -9.20 -11.78 -14.43
C CYS A 22 -8.04 -12.34 -15.28
N LYS A 23 -7.67 -11.64 -16.36
CA LYS A 23 -6.45 -11.94 -17.14
C LYS A 23 -5.51 -10.73 -17.15
N ARG A 24 -4.21 -11.00 -17.05
CA ARG A 24 -3.16 -9.96 -17.17
C ARG A 24 -2.58 -9.98 -18.58
N GLY A 25 -2.47 -8.81 -19.19
CA GLY A 25 -1.79 -8.60 -20.46
C GLY A 25 -0.39 -8.03 -20.27
N LYS A 26 0.61 -8.55 -20.99
CA LYS A 26 1.90 -7.86 -21.20
C LYS A 26 1.79 -6.93 -22.40
N ARG A 27 2.25 -5.69 -22.26
CA ARG A 27 2.69 -4.90 -23.43
C ARG A 27 3.90 -5.61 -24.05
N LYS A 28 3.93 -5.76 -25.38
CA LYS A 28 5.18 -6.04 -26.10
C LYS A 28 6.16 -4.91 -25.77
N GLY A 29 7.30 -5.23 -25.13
CA GLY A 29 8.42 -4.30 -24.93
C GLY A 29 8.76 -3.86 -23.50
N SER A 30 8.09 -4.34 -22.44
CA SER A 30 8.50 -4.02 -21.06
C SER A 30 9.06 -5.24 -20.33
N THR A 31 10.31 -5.60 -20.62
CA THR A 31 11.14 -6.39 -19.70
C THR A 31 11.76 -5.42 -18.70
N TYR A 32 11.05 -5.13 -17.61
CA TYR A 32 11.69 -4.50 -16.45
C TYR A 32 12.64 -5.55 -15.89
N ARG A 33 13.93 -5.44 -16.21
CA ARG A 33 14.98 -6.28 -15.60
C ARG A 33 15.07 -5.81 -14.15
N LEU A 34 14.45 -6.53 -13.24
CA LEU A 34 14.47 -6.22 -11.82
C LEU A 34 15.92 -6.31 -11.32
N SER A 35 16.34 -5.39 -10.44
CA SER A 35 17.68 -5.45 -9.86
C SER A 35 17.77 -6.63 -8.90
N VAL A 36 18.98 -7.18 -8.73
CA VAL A 36 19.27 -8.24 -7.73
C VAL A 36 18.82 -7.81 -6.33
N GLU A 37 18.95 -6.52 -5.99
CA GLU A 37 18.48 -5.98 -4.73
C GLU A 37 16.94 -6.04 -4.59
N ASN A 38 16.20 -5.75 -5.66
CA ASN A 38 14.73 -5.84 -5.63
C ASN A 38 14.25 -7.30 -5.57
N GLU A 39 14.98 -8.23 -6.19
CA GLU A 39 14.72 -9.66 -6.06
C GLU A 39 14.94 -10.14 -4.62
N ALA A 40 16.04 -9.76 -3.98
CA ALA A 40 16.28 -10.09 -2.57
C ALA A 40 15.20 -9.52 -1.64
N LYS A 41 14.77 -8.27 -1.84
CA LYS A 41 13.66 -7.67 -1.08
C LYS A 41 12.35 -8.42 -1.28
N ARG A 42 12.06 -8.84 -2.53
CA ARG A 42 10.89 -9.67 -2.83
C ARG A 42 10.95 -10.99 -2.09
N ASP A 43 12.08 -11.68 -2.14
CA ASP A 43 12.22 -13.00 -1.52
C ASP A 43 12.07 -12.92 -0.01
N SER A 44 12.67 -11.93 0.64
CA SER A 44 12.48 -11.68 2.08
C SER A 44 11.02 -11.38 2.43
N TYR A 45 10.32 -10.60 1.60
CA TYR A 45 8.90 -10.32 1.81
C TYR A 45 8.06 -11.59 1.66
N VAL A 46 8.26 -12.38 0.59
CA VAL A 46 7.54 -13.63 0.37
C VAL A 46 7.81 -14.62 1.50
N GLN A 47 9.05 -14.76 1.93
CA GLN A 47 9.42 -15.61 3.06
C GLN A 47 8.69 -15.19 4.34
N LEU A 48 8.64 -13.88 4.64
CA LEU A 48 7.90 -13.36 5.80
C LEU A 48 6.40 -13.67 5.70
N MET A 49 5.80 -13.39 4.54
CA MET A 49 4.35 -13.55 4.32
C MET A 49 3.90 -15.01 4.20
N THR A 50 4.83 -15.96 4.04
CA THR A 50 4.55 -17.41 3.95
C THR A 50 5.10 -18.21 5.12
N SER A 51 5.75 -17.55 6.08
CA SER A 51 6.29 -18.20 7.27
C SER A 51 5.18 -18.61 8.25
N GLU A 52 5.46 -19.56 9.14
CA GLU A 52 4.53 -19.96 10.21
C GLU A 52 4.10 -18.77 11.10
N SER A 53 4.97 -17.77 11.26
CA SER A 53 4.63 -16.56 12.00
C SER A 53 3.63 -15.66 11.28
N ALA A 54 3.40 -15.85 9.98
CA ALA A 54 2.38 -15.12 9.24
C ALA A 54 0.98 -15.43 9.75
N ASP A 55 0.72 -16.67 10.16
CA ASP A 55 -0.58 -17.08 10.70
C ASP A 55 -0.83 -16.58 12.12
N HIS A 56 0.16 -15.94 12.76
CA HIS A 56 -0.01 -15.25 14.04
C HIS A 56 -0.57 -13.83 13.92
N PHE A 57 -0.64 -13.29 12.69
CA PHE A 57 -1.11 -11.93 12.44
C PHE A 57 -2.23 -11.95 11.41
N ARG A 58 -3.29 -11.19 11.67
CA ARG A 58 -4.29 -10.91 10.64
C ARG A 58 -3.74 -9.83 9.71
N THR A 59 -3.72 -10.08 8.41
CA THR A 59 -3.08 -9.14 7.47
C THR A 59 -4.07 -8.07 7.02
N VAL A 60 -3.65 -6.81 7.10
CA VAL A 60 -4.34 -5.62 6.59
C VAL A 60 -3.54 -5.09 5.41
N TYR A 61 -4.16 -4.92 4.25
CA TYR A 61 -3.54 -4.28 3.10
C TYR A 61 -4.16 -2.90 2.92
N LEU A 62 -3.32 -1.88 2.75
CA LEU A 62 -3.76 -0.54 2.38
C LEU A 62 -3.06 -0.08 1.11
N ASP A 63 -3.71 0.81 0.38
CA ASP A 63 -3.17 1.42 -0.82
C ASP A 63 -4.02 2.62 -1.26
N GLU A 64 -3.44 3.46 -2.10
CA GLU A 64 -4.10 4.61 -2.71
C GLU A 64 -4.27 4.43 -4.21
N SER A 65 -5.42 4.87 -4.72
CA SER A 65 -5.73 4.73 -6.13
C SER A 65 -6.57 5.91 -6.63
N TYR A 66 -6.84 5.93 -7.93
CA TYR A 66 -7.64 6.99 -8.54
C TYR A 66 -8.42 6.51 -9.75
N ILE A 67 -9.52 7.22 -10.05
CA ILE A 67 -10.29 7.05 -11.27
C ILE A 67 -10.52 8.40 -11.96
N HIS A 68 -10.19 8.47 -13.25
CA HIS A 68 -10.42 9.68 -14.06
C HIS A 68 -11.89 9.85 -14.41
N HIS A 69 -12.31 11.09 -14.66
CA HIS A 69 -13.65 11.40 -15.18
C HIS A 69 -13.98 10.55 -16.43
N ASN A 70 -13.06 10.52 -17.39
CA ASN A 70 -13.24 9.78 -18.64
C ASN A 70 -12.65 8.37 -18.57
N TYR A 71 -12.68 7.72 -17.39
CA TYR A 71 -12.23 6.34 -17.27
C TYR A 71 -13.23 5.44 -17.98
N SER A 72 -12.89 5.02 -19.20
CA SER A 72 -13.45 3.84 -19.83
C SER A 72 -12.72 2.60 -19.29
N SER A 73 -13.37 1.43 -19.35
CA SER A 73 -12.72 0.15 -19.01
C SER A 73 -11.33 0.09 -19.69
N HIS A 74 -10.39 -0.65 -19.09
CA HIS A 74 -9.03 -0.94 -19.62
C HIS A 74 -7.90 0.05 -19.28
N ASN A 75 -8.05 0.99 -18.34
CA ASN A 75 -6.91 1.85 -17.97
C ASN A 75 -5.88 1.18 -17.03
N ASP A 76 -6.23 0.05 -16.40
CA ASP A 76 -5.36 -0.71 -15.50
C ASP A 76 -4.64 -1.89 -16.20
N SER A 77 -3.67 -2.52 -15.51
CA SER A 77 -2.89 -3.66 -16.03
C SER A 77 -3.60 -5.01 -15.91
N ILE A 78 -4.80 -5.02 -15.32
CA ILE A 78 -5.66 -6.17 -15.05
C ILE A 78 -7.02 -5.86 -15.70
N TYR A 79 -7.58 -6.81 -16.47
CA TYR A 79 -8.84 -6.63 -17.20
C TYR A 79 -9.68 -7.91 -17.23
N ASP A 80 -10.99 -7.78 -17.48
CA ASP A 80 -11.90 -8.90 -17.69
C ASP A 80 -11.82 -9.37 -19.16
N PRO A 81 -11.68 -10.68 -19.45
CA PRO A 81 -11.58 -11.20 -20.81
C PRO A 81 -12.79 -10.92 -21.71
N THR A 82 -13.95 -10.60 -21.13
CA THR A 82 -15.19 -10.30 -21.86
C THR A 82 -15.33 -8.83 -22.25
N ASP A 83 -14.42 -7.96 -21.79
CA ASP A 83 -14.48 -6.53 -22.08
C ASP A 83 -14.14 -6.21 -23.57
N PRO A 84 -14.88 -5.30 -24.23
CA PRO A 84 -14.64 -4.91 -25.62
C PRO A 84 -13.41 -4.00 -25.77
N TYR A 85 -12.58 -4.23 -26.80
CA TYR A 85 -11.37 -3.43 -27.05
C TYR A 85 -11.69 -1.98 -27.44
N VAL A 86 -11.30 -1.00 -26.60
CA VAL A 86 -11.43 0.43 -26.87
C VAL A 86 -10.05 1.12 -26.77
N ILE A 87 -9.76 2.04 -27.70
CA ILE A 87 -8.50 2.78 -27.74
C ILE A 87 -8.44 3.78 -26.58
N LYS A 88 -7.31 3.79 -25.86
CA LYS A 88 -7.07 4.67 -24.71
C LYS A 88 -6.93 6.13 -25.13
N GLU A 89 -7.85 7.00 -24.71
CA GLU A 89 -7.61 8.44 -24.70
C GLU A 89 -6.86 8.84 -23.41
N LYS A 90 -5.68 9.45 -23.55
CA LYS A 90 -4.89 9.95 -22.42
C LYS A 90 -5.49 11.26 -21.93
N HIS A 91 -6.35 11.22 -20.93
CA HIS A 91 -6.89 12.44 -20.33
C HIS A 91 -6.04 12.91 -19.15
N LYS A 92 -5.45 14.11 -19.25
CA LYS A 92 -5.14 14.93 -18.09
C LYS A 92 -6.44 15.63 -17.69
N GLY A 93 -7.00 15.31 -16.54
CA GLY A 93 -8.30 15.86 -16.13
C GLY A 93 -8.67 15.51 -14.68
N ARG A 94 -9.86 15.97 -14.27
CA ARG A 94 -10.45 15.69 -12.95
C ARG A 94 -10.49 14.19 -12.69
N ARG A 95 -10.24 13.81 -11.45
CA ARG A 95 -10.26 12.43 -10.98
C ARG A 95 -10.79 12.38 -9.55
N PHE A 96 -11.32 11.24 -9.16
CA PHE A 96 -11.45 10.91 -7.74
C PHE A 96 -10.20 10.14 -7.33
N CYS A 97 -9.53 10.62 -6.30
CA CYS A 97 -8.51 9.86 -5.57
C CYS A 97 -9.21 9.19 -4.40
N PHE A 98 -8.73 8.01 -4.03
CA PHE A 98 -9.28 7.28 -2.89
C PHE A 98 -8.20 6.42 -2.22
N ILE A 99 -8.40 6.18 -0.94
CA ILE A 99 -7.56 5.35 -0.08
C ILE A 99 -8.49 4.49 0.78
N ALA A 100 -8.13 3.23 0.99
CA ALA A 100 -8.81 2.36 1.95
C ALA A 100 -7.88 1.26 2.45
N ALA A 101 -8.30 0.57 3.51
CA ALA A 101 -7.73 -0.70 3.93
C ALA A 101 -8.71 -1.85 3.72
N ILE A 102 -8.18 -2.99 3.31
CA ILE A 102 -8.85 -4.29 3.38
C ILE A 102 -8.15 -5.15 4.42
N ILE A 103 -8.89 -6.07 5.03
CA ILE A 103 -8.34 -7.05 5.96
C ILE A 103 -8.63 -8.46 5.43
N ASP A 104 -7.63 -9.34 5.44
CA ASP A 104 -7.78 -10.74 5.03
C ASP A 104 -8.71 -11.48 6.02
N LYS A 105 -9.16 -12.66 5.63
CA LYS A 105 -9.85 -13.56 6.54
C LYS A 105 -8.97 -13.88 7.76
N ASN A 106 -9.60 -14.16 8.88
CA ASN A 106 -8.89 -14.44 10.12
C ASN A 106 -8.29 -15.85 10.10
N ARG A 107 -7.05 -15.97 9.61
CA ARG A 107 -6.31 -17.24 9.57
C ARG A 107 -5.77 -17.69 10.94
N THR A 108 -5.85 -16.83 11.95
CA THR A 108 -5.41 -17.15 13.31
C THR A 108 -6.35 -18.14 14.01
N LEU A 109 -7.58 -18.30 13.50
CA LEU A 109 -8.59 -19.21 14.01
C LEU A 109 -8.92 -20.31 12.98
N PRO A 110 -9.25 -21.54 13.43
CA PRO A 110 -9.75 -22.59 12.53
C PRO A 110 -11.05 -22.18 11.83
N ASP A 111 -11.22 -22.56 10.57
CA ASP A 111 -12.38 -22.19 9.73
C ASP A 111 -13.73 -22.57 10.36
N ALA A 112 -13.79 -23.62 11.19
CA ALA A 112 -15.02 -24.08 11.85
C ALA A 112 -15.61 -23.10 12.89
N GLY A 113 -14.85 -22.08 13.29
CA GLY A 113 -15.28 -21.05 14.25
C GLY A 113 -15.41 -19.65 13.67
N HIS A 114 -15.29 -19.49 12.34
CA HIS A 114 -15.34 -18.18 11.70
C HIS A 114 -16.77 -17.61 11.73
N THR A 115 -16.86 -16.37 12.17
CA THR A 115 -18.04 -15.52 12.04
C THR A 115 -17.90 -14.59 10.84
N ASP A 116 -18.95 -13.83 10.50
CA ASP A 116 -18.86 -12.80 9.45
C ASP A 116 -17.77 -11.76 9.73
N ALA A 117 -17.43 -11.51 11.01
CA ALA A 117 -16.34 -10.61 11.40
C ALA A 117 -14.94 -11.16 11.07
N ASP A 118 -14.83 -12.48 10.93
CA ASP A 118 -13.61 -13.20 10.56
C ASP A 118 -13.42 -13.30 9.05
N ALA A 119 -14.43 -12.98 8.25
CA ALA A 119 -14.31 -12.93 6.81
C ALA A 119 -13.38 -11.80 6.34
N ALA A 120 -12.82 -11.95 5.14
CA ALA A 120 -12.12 -10.86 4.47
C ALA A 120 -13.11 -9.71 4.23
N GLN A 121 -12.69 -8.46 4.47
CA GLN A 121 -13.60 -7.32 4.36
C GLN A 121 -12.87 -6.02 4.05
N LEU A 122 -13.61 -5.08 3.46
CA LEU A 122 -13.20 -3.69 3.34
C LEU A 122 -13.44 -3.04 4.71
N LEU A 123 -12.43 -2.36 5.25
CA LEU A 123 -12.60 -1.53 6.43
C LEU A 123 -13.22 -0.21 5.98
N SER A 124 -14.55 -0.20 5.86
CA SER A 124 -15.32 0.89 5.23
C SER A 124 -15.15 2.25 5.93
N ASP A 125 -14.85 2.25 7.22
CA ASP A 125 -14.49 3.44 8.02
C ASP A 125 -13.15 4.08 7.61
N THR A 126 -12.32 3.35 6.86
CA THR A 126 -11.05 3.84 6.32
C THR A 126 -11.17 4.35 4.89
N LEU A 127 -12.33 4.16 4.23
CA LEU A 127 -12.53 4.64 2.87
C LEU A 127 -12.66 6.17 2.86
N ASP A 128 -11.72 6.82 2.18
CA ASP A 128 -11.81 8.25 1.88
C ASP A 128 -11.74 8.46 0.36
N ILE A 129 -12.61 9.33 -0.17
CA ILE A 129 -12.75 9.63 -1.59
C ILE A 129 -12.86 11.13 -1.79
N PHE A 130 -11.90 11.71 -2.52
CA PHE A 130 -11.83 13.15 -2.75
C PHE A 130 -11.44 13.52 -4.18
N GLU A 131 -11.77 14.75 -4.59
CA GLU A 131 -11.43 15.23 -5.94
C GLU A 131 -9.95 15.60 -6.07
N GLY A 132 -9.27 14.98 -7.04
CA GLY A 132 -7.94 15.37 -7.48
C GLY A 132 -7.95 16.07 -8.85
N GLY A 133 -6.92 16.88 -9.11
CA GLY A 133 -6.62 17.38 -10.47
C GLY A 133 -7.03 18.82 -10.78
N LYS A 134 -7.30 19.68 -9.78
CA LYS A 134 -7.42 21.14 -9.99
C LYS A 134 -6.07 21.89 -10.10
N GLN A 135 -4.93 21.22 -9.96
CA GLN A 135 -3.61 21.84 -10.06
C GLN A 135 -2.65 21.05 -10.97
N THR A 136 -1.82 21.79 -11.70
CA THR A 136 -0.83 21.35 -12.70
C THR A 136 0.38 20.61 -12.11
N LYS A 137 0.38 20.29 -10.82
CA LYS A 137 1.47 19.57 -10.15
C LYS A 137 0.90 18.49 -9.23
N ASP A 138 1.03 17.27 -9.71
CA ASP A 138 1.25 16.05 -8.92
C ASP A 138 0.17 15.63 -7.90
N TYR A 139 -0.40 14.42 -8.10
CA TYR A 139 -1.34 13.81 -7.14
C TYR A 139 -0.67 13.50 -5.80
N HIS A 140 0.66 13.34 -5.80
CA HIS A 140 1.46 13.19 -4.60
C HIS A 140 1.39 14.43 -3.67
N GLY A 141 0.86 15.57 -4.12
CA GLY A 141 0.64 16.73 -3.24
C GLY A 141 -0.50 16.53 -2.23
N MET A 142 -1.49 15.68 -2.55
CA MET A 142 -2.65 15.43 -1.68
C MET A 142 -2.36 14.36 -0.63
N PHE A 143 -1.74 13.26 -1.05
CA PHE A 143 -1.20 12.25 -0.15
C PHE A 143 0.15 12.73 0.41
N ASN A 144 0.08 13.66 1.35
CA ASN A 144 1.23 14.05 2.14
C ASN A 144 1.24 13.28 3.47
N HIS A 145 2.36 13.35 4.18
CA HIS A 145 2.51 12.58 5.41
C HIS A 145 1.52 12.97 6.50
N ASP A 146 1.15 14.25 6.63
CA ASP A 146 0.29 14.69 7.71
C ASP A 146 -1.14 14.18 7.47
N TYR A 147 -1.61 14.17 6.23
CA TYR A 147 -2.84 13.49 5.83
C TYR A 147 -2.77 11.98 6.11
N PHE A 148 -1.71 11.31 5.64
CA PHE A 148 -1.56 9.86 5.79
C PHE A 148 -1.48 9.45 7.27
N LYS A 149 -0.82 10.26 8.11
CA LYS A 149 -0.75 10.03 9.55
C LYS A 149 -2.15 10.05 10.18
N SER A 150 -2.96 11.08 9.90
CA SER A 150 -4.35 11.15 10.39
C SER A 150 -5.20 9.99 9.88
N TRP A 151 -4.98 9.56 8.63
CA TRP A 151 -5.66 8.40 8.06
C TRP A 151 -5.25 7.10 8.77
N ILE A 152 -3.97 6.91 9.08
CA ILE A 152 -3.48 5.78 9.89
C ILE A 152 -4.09 5.80 11.29
N GLU A 153 -4.26 6.96 11.93
CA GLU A 153 -4.96 7.05 13.23
C GLU A 153 -6.39 6.52 13.14
N THR A 154 -7.09 6.83 12.03
CA THR A 154 -8.44 6.29 11.77
C THR A 154 -8.41 4.79 11.57
N LEU A 155 -7.47 4.25 10.79
CA LEU A 155 -7.27 2.81 10.64
C LEU A 155 -7.04 2.13 11.99
N LEU A 156 -6.11 2.64 12.80
CA LEU A 156 -5.76 2.06 14.10
C LEU A 156 -6.94 2.09 15.07
N ALA A 157 -7.69 3.19 15.11
CA ALA A 157 -8.91 3.30 15.92
C ALA A 157 -9.99 2.31 15.44
N GLY A 158 -10.13 2.13 14.13
CA GLY A 158 -11.06 1.16 13.53
C GLY A 158 -10.70 -0.30 13.86
N LEU A 159 -9.41 -0.64 13.87
CA LEU A 159 -8.94 -1.96 14.30
C LEU A 159 -9.21 -2.19 15.80
N GLU A 160 -8.92 -1.18 16.64
CA GLU A 160 -9.18 -1.22 18.07
C GLU A 160 -10.67 -1.39 18.39
N ALA A 161 -11.56 -0.63 17.75
CA ALA A 161 -13.00 -0.71 17.94
C ALA A 161 -13.59 -2.10 17.60
N ARG A 162 -12.92 -2.86 16.72
CA ARG A 162 -13.30 -4.22 16.32
C ARG A 162 -12.58 -5.31 17.13
N ASN A 163 -11.75 -4.94 18.10
CA ASN A 163 -10.87 -5.84 18.85
C ASN A 163 -9.91 -6.64 17.94
N PHE A 164 -9.50 -6.05 16.81
CA PHE A 164 -8.50 -6.65 15.93
C PHE A 164 -7.11 -6.33 16.46
N HIS A 165 -6.54 -7.27 17.19
CA HIS A 165 -5.18 -7.19 17.71
C HIS A 165 -4.21 -7.95 16.82
N ARG A 166 -2.91 -7.64 16.94
CA ARG A 166 -1.85 -8.32 16.18
C ARG A 166 -2.12 -8.31 14.67
N CYS A 167 -2.43 -7.12 14.14
CA CYS A 167 -2.55 -6.94 12.71
C CYS A 167 -1.16 -6.72 12.08
N ARG A 168 -0.96 -7.27 10.88
CA ARG A 168 0.17 -6.94 10.00
C ARG A 168 -0.32 -5.98 8.93
N ILE A 169 0.08 -4.72 9.02
CA ILE A 169 -0.31 -3.66 8.10
C ILE A 169 0.70 -3.60 6.96
N VAL A 170 0.26 -3.94 5.76
CA VAL A 170 1.07 -4.00 4.55
C VAL A 170 0.81 -2.77 3.70
N MET A 171 1.89 -2.06 3.33
CA MET A 171 1.84 -0.84 2.51
C MET A 171 3.04 -0.70 1.58
N ASP A 172 2.95 0.18 0.59
CA ASP A 172 4.03 0.43 -0.36
C ASP A 172 5.17 1.29 0.22
N ASN A 173 6.20 1.58 -0.59
CA ASN A 173 7.36 2.36 -0.17
C ASN A 173 7.23 3.88 -0.41
N ALA A 174 6.02 4.43 -0.54
CA ALA A 174 5.86 5.85 -0.77
C ALA A 174 6.61 6.68 0.27
N LYS A 175 7.28 7.75 -0.17
CA LYS A 175 8.17 8.55 0.70
C LYS A 175 7.44 9.11 1.92
N TYR A 176 6.15 9.42 1.78
CA TYR A 176 5.34 9.95 2.87
C TYR A 176 4.94 8.88 3.89
N HIS A 177 4.92 7.58 3.55
CA HIS A 177 4.79 6.48 4.52
C HIS A 177 6.01 6.37 5.43
N LYS A 178 7.20 6.76 4.92
CA LYS A 178 8.49 6.56 5.59
C LYS A 178 9.05 7.81 6.27
N LYS A 179 8.22 8.81 6.59
CA LYS A 179 8.70 9.99 7.30
C LYS A 179 9.15 9.58 8.71
N LEU A 180 10.40 9.88 9.02
CA LEU A 180 10.98 9.68 10.33
C LEU A 180 10.49 10.76 11.30
N PRO A 181 10.51 10.50 12.63
CA PRO A 181 10.15 11.48 13.64
C PRO A 181 10.84 12.83 13.41
N LYS A 182 10.15 13.93 13.70
CA LYS A 182 10.66 15.30 13.48
C LYS A 182 11.99 15.58 14.21
N SER A 183 12.25 14.89 15.31
CA SER A 183 13.49 14.95 16.09
C SER A 183 14.69 14.29 15.39
N THR A 184 14.46 13.49 14.36
CA THR A 184 15.52 12.78 13.63
C THR A 184 16.39 13.78 12.84
N PRO A 185 17.71 13.81 13.04
CA PRO A 185 18.58 14.74 12.33
C PRO A 185 18.66 14.39 10.83
N ARG A 186 18.99 15.40 10.02
CA ARG A 186 19.17 15.30 8.57
C ARG A 186 20.58 15.74 8.20
N LYS A 187 21.03 15.42 6.98
CA LYS A 187 22.35 15.83 6.46
C LYS A 187 22.63 17.33 6.63
N GLY A 188 21.59 18.16 6.53
CA GLY A 188 21.66 19.61 6.71
C GLY A 188 21.54 20.13 8.15
N SER A 189 21.28 19.28 9.15
CA SER A 189 21.06 19.68 10.55
C SER A 189 22.23 20.45 11.13
N ARG A 190 21.94 21.31 12.11
CA ARG A 190 22.96 22.11 12.80
C ARG A 190 23.89 21.17 13.56
N ARG A 191 25.13 21.63 13.78
CA ARG A 191 26.12 20.86 14.55
C ARG A 191 25.62 20.53 15.96
N SER A 192 24.94 21.47 16.61
CA SER A 192 24.28 21.27 17.91
C SER A 192 23.30 20.11 17.89
N ASP A 193 22.46 20.03 16.85
CA ASP A 193 21.41 19.02 16.73
C ASP A 193 22.02 17.63 16.48
N MET A 194 23.10 17.57 15.68
CA MET A 194 23.86 16.34 15.47
C MET A 194 24.52 15.86 16.76
N HIS A 195 25.12 16.75 17.57
CA HIS A 195 25.66 16.37 18.89
C HIS A 195 24.56 15.85 19.83
N ALA A 196 23.41 16.54 19.88
CA ALA A 196 22.28 16.12 20.69
C ALA A 196 21.76 14.73 20.28
N ALA A 197 21.65 14.48 18.98
CA ALA A 197 21.26 13.18 18.44
C ALA A 197 22.31 12.08 18.73
N CYS A 198 23.60 12.37 18.57
CA CYS A 198 24.66 11.43 18.93
C CYS A 198 24.58 11.05 20.42
N LYS A 199 24.34 12.03 21.31
CA LYS A 199 24.15 11.78 22.74
C LYS A 199 22.91 10.92 23.01
N LEU A 200 21.79 11.22 22.35
CA LEU A 200 20.54 10.49 22.48
C LEU A 200 20.69 9.02 22.03
N TYR A 201 21.39 8.79 20.93
CA TYR A 201 21.60 7.47 20.33
C TYR A 201 22.80 6.71 20.90
N GLY A 202 23.55 7.29 21.85
CA GLY A 202 24.76 6.66 22.41
C GLY A 202 25.92 6.54 21.41
N ILE A 203 25.97 7.39 20.38
CA ILE A 203 27.00 7.37 19.33
C ILE A 203 28.19 8.22 19.78
N SER A 204 29.37 7.60 19.86
CA SER A 204 30.62 8.31 20.19
C SER A 204 31.06 9.27 19.09
N TYR A 205 31.40 10.51 19.47
CA TYR A 205 31.99 11.51 18.58
C TYR A 205 33.08 12.30 19.30
N THR A 206 34.00 12.88 18.53
CA THR A 206 35.07 13.74 19.08
C THR A 206 34.81 15.22 18.74
N ALA A 207 35.44 16.13 19.47
CA ALA A 207 35.33 17.56 19.19
C ALA A 207 35.87 17.95 17.81
N SER A 208 36.85 17.19 17.28
CA SER A 208 37.41 17.39 15.94
C SER A 208 36.57 16.76 14.83
N ASP A 209 35.56 15.93 15.15
CA ASP A 209 34.70 15.34 14.13
C ASP A 209 34.06 16.46 13.29
N THR A 210 34.17 16.34 11.98
CA THR A 210 33.48 17.26 11.07
C THR A 210 31.99 16.93 11.01
N ARG A 211 31.16 17.85 10.52
CA ARG A 211 29.73 17.57 10.28
C ARG A 211 29.52 16.39 9.34
N ALA A 212 30.42 16.17 8.38
CA ALA A 212 30.35 15.03 7.46
C ALA A 212 30.58 13.71 8.19
N ILE A 213 31.60 13.63 9.04
CA ILE A 213 31.90 12.43 9.85
C ILE A 213 30.75 12.13 10.82
N MET A 214 30.22 13.14 11.50
CA MET A 214 29.06 12.97 12.39
C MET A 214 27.83 12.49 11.62
N TRP A 215 27.56 13.06 10.45
CA TRP A 215 26.45 12.64 9.62
C TRP A 215 26.61 11.19 9.15
N GLU A 216 27.81 10.74 8.79
CA GLU A 216 28.04 9.35 8.40
C GLU A 216 27.64 8.39 9.53
N LYS A 217 28.14 8.64 10.75
CA LYS A 217 27.80 7.85 11.95
C LYS A 217 26.29 7.87 12.23
N LEU A 218 25.67 9.05 12.22
CA LEU A 218 24.24 9.23 12.46
C LEU A 218 23.40 8.53 11.40
N SER A 219 23.73 8.71 10.12
CA SER A 219 22.95 8.15 9.01
C SER A 219 22.88 6.63 9.04
N ARG A 220 23.98 5.96 9.42
CA ARG A 220 24.01 4.51 9.62
C ARG A 220 23.06 4.08 10.74
N HIS A 221 23.18 4.71 11.91
CA HIS A 221 22.31 4.44 13.04
C HIS A 221 20.83 4.71 12.72
N ILE A 222 20.53 5.80 12.01
CA ILE A 222 19.16 6.17 11.63
C ILE A 222 18.55 5.11 10.72
N VAL A 223 19.29 4.62 9.73
CA VAL A 223 18.82 3.56 8.82
C VAL A 223 18.57 2.25 9.57
N GLU A 224 19.38 1.93 10.58
CA GLU A 224 19.31 0.67 11.31
C GLU A 224 18.30 0.67 12.47
N HIS A 225 18.06 1.82 13.10
CA HIS A 225 17.37 1.86 14.40
C HIS A 225 16.23 2.86 14.50
N VAL A 226 16.09 3.80 13.57
CA VAL A 226 15.03 4.82 13.64
C VAL A 226 13.88 4.40 12.73
N GLU A 227 12.79 3.96 13.37
CA GLU A 227 11.55 3.59 12.69
C GLU A 227 10.83 4.84 12.15
N PRO A 228 10.12 4.74 11.00
CA PRO A 228 9.16 5.76 10.58
C PRO A 228 8.05 5.97 11.62
N GLU A 229 7.51 7.19 11.67
CA GLU A 229 6.52 7.58 12.68
C GLU A 229 5.29 6.66 12.68
N ILE A 230 4.78 6.31 11.49
CA ILE A 230 3.61 5.41 11.34
C ILE A 230 3.90 3.98 11.81
N VAL A 231 5.16 3.53 11.75
CA VAL A 231 5.55 2.19 12.21
C VAL A 231 5.50 2.15 13.73
N SER A 232 6.04 3.18 14.40
CA SER A 232 5.97 3.30 15.85
C SER A 232 4.51 3.42 16.34
N MET A 233 3.66 4.19 15.65
CA MET A 233 2.23 4.29 15.97
C MET A 233 1.52 2.94 15.91
N ALA A 234 1.75 2.14 14.87
CA ALA A 234 1.17 0.80 14.75
C ALA A 234 1.69 -0.14 15.86
N LYS A 235 2.99 -0.08 16.16
CA LYS A 235 3.66 -0.90 17.19
C LYS A 235 3.13 -0.60 18.59
N GLU A 236 2.91 0.67 18.92
CA GLU A 236 2.29 1.10 20.18
C GLU A 236 0.88 0.51 20.38
N LYS A 237 0.17 0.21 19.28
CA LYS A 237 -1.14 -0.46 19.28
C LYS A 237 -1.05 -1.99 19.15
N GLY A 238 0.14 -2.57 19.24
CA GLY A 238 0.36 -4.02 19.14
C GLY A 238 0.18 -4.57 17.73
N HIS A 239 0.46 -3.76 16.71
CA HIS A 239 0.47 -4.16 15.31
C HIS A 239 1.89 -4.06 14.74
N GLU A 240 2.10 -4.65 13.57
CA GLU A 240 3.35 -4.51 12.83
C GLU A 240 3.12 -3.92 11.44
N VAL A 241 4.14 -3.27 10.89
CA VAL A 241 4.11 -2.72 9.54
C VAL A 241 5.11 -3.46 8.67
N VAL A 242 4.68 -3.87 7.48
CA VAL A 242 5.51 -4.49 6.47
C VAL A 242 5.43 -3.68 5.18
N PHE A 243 6.59 -3.29 4.66
CA PHE A 243 6.67 -2.62 3.37
C PHE A 243 6.79 -3.64 2.24
N THR A 244 5.99 -3.47 1.19
CA THR A 244 6.05 -4.35 0.01
C THR A 244 7.37 -4.14 -0.74
N PRO A 245 7.83 -5.11 -1.55
CA PRO A 245 9.02 -4.92 -2.35
C PRO A 245 8.74 -3.94 -3.52
N PRO A 246 9.70 -3.06 -3.89
CA PRO A 246 9.49 -2.10 -4.97
C PRO A 246 9.13 -2.78 -6.30
N HIS A 247 8.15 -2.23 -7.02
CA HIS A 247 7.70 -2.67 -8.35
C HIS A 247 6.94 -4.02 -8.41
N TYR A 248 6.44 -4.53 -7.28
CA TYR A 248 5.65 -5.76 -7.20
C TYR A 248 4.22 -5.50 -6.70
N SER A 249 3.42 -4.76 -7.46
CA SER A 249 2.00 -4.55 -7.14
C SER A 249 1.19 -5.85 -7.18
N ASP A 250 1.69 -6.90 -7.84
CA ASP A 250 1.10 -8.25 -7.82
C ASP A 250 1.19 -8.95 -6.46
N LEU A 251 1.94 -8.39 -5.50
CA LEU A 251 2.01 -8.86 -4.12
C LEU A 251 1.10 -8.07 -3.17
N GLN A 252 0.24 -7.19 -3.69
CA GLN A 252 -0.73 -6.41 -2.93
C GLN A 252 -2.17 -6.77 -3.36
N PRO A 253 -2.88 -7.61 -2.59
CA PRO A 253 -4.25 -8.02 -2.91
C PRO A 253 -5.23 -6.87 -3.16
N ILE A 254 -5.05 -5.74 -2.48
CA ILE A 254 -5.90 -4.55 -2.64
C ILE A 254 -5.89 -3.98 -4.06
N GLU A 255 -4.84 -4.22 -4.85
CA GLU A 255 -4.79 -3.81 -6.26
C GLU A 255 -5.83 -4.55 -7.12
N TYR A 256 -6.23 -5.77 -6.73
CA TYR A 256 -7.33 -6.50 -7.38
C TYR A 256 -8.68 -5.92 -7.01
N VAL A 257 -8.83 -5.47 -5.76
CA VAL A 257 -10.01 -4.73 -5.31
C VAL A 257 -10.17 -3.44 -6.11
N TRP A 258 -9.08 -2.70 -6.35
CA TRP A 258 -9.06 -1.54 -7.24
C TRP A 258 -9.46 -1.88 -8.68
N ALA A 259 -8.89 -2.95 -9.24
CA ALA A 259 -9.25 -3.38 -10.59
C ALA A 259 -10.75 -3.73 -10.70
N ASN A 260 -11.32 -4.41 -9.71
CA ASN A 260 -12.73 -4.75 -9.67
C ASN A 260 -13.63 -3.49 -9.62
N ILE A 261 -13.37 -2.60 -8.67
CA ILE A 261 -14.12 -1.35 -8.47
C ILE A 261 -14.05 -0.47 -9.71
N LYS A 262 -12.84 -0.25 -10.26
CA LYS A 262 -12.66 0.58 -11.45
C LYS A 262 -13.27 -0.06 -12.70
N GLY A 263 -13.22 -1.39 -12.81
CA GLY A 263 -13.92 -2.13 -13.85
C GLY A 263 -15.41 -1.87 -13.83
N GLU A 264 -16.04 -1.89 -12.65
CA GLU A 264 -17.46 -1.62 -12.48
C GLU A 264 -17.86 -0.19 -12.90
N VAL A 265 -17.06 0.80 -12.50
CA VAL A 265 -17.29 2.20 -12.92
C VAL A 265 -17.07 2.36 -14.43
N GLY A 266 -15.99 1.78 -14.95
CA GLY A 266 -15.56 1.92 -16.34
C GLY A 266 -16.46 1.23 -17.35
N ARG A 267 -17.08 0.09 -17.01
CA ARG A 267 -18.06 -0.60 -17.87
C ARG A 267 -19.33 0.23 -18.11
N GLN A 268 -19.64 1.16 -17.21
CA GLN A 268 -20.80 2.06 -17.34
C GLN A 268 -20.47 3.36 -18.10
N TYR A 269 -19.23 3.52 -18.58
CA TYR A 269 -18.80 4.75 -19.26
C TYR A 269 -19.53 4.96 -20.60
N THR A 270 -19.90 6.22 -20.85
CA THR A 270 -20.40 6.74 -22.13
C THR A 270 -19.80 8.12 -22.36
N SER A 271 -19.79 8.60 -23.61
CA SER A 271 -19.27 9.93 -23.96
C SER A 271 -19.95 11.09 -23.20
N ASN A 272 -21.18 10.86 -22.70
CA ASN A 272 -21.96 11.83 -21.92
C ASN A 272 -21.81 11.64 -20.39
N THR A 273 -20.91 10.75 -19.94
CA THR A 273 -20.70 10.50 -18.51
C THR A 273 -20.23 11.77 -17.81
N THR A 274 -20.96 12.20 -16.79
CA THR A 274 -20.59 13.35 -15.97
C THR A 274 -19.69 12.94 -14.80
N PHE A 275 -18.96 13.89 -14.24
CA PHE A 275 -18.10 13.61 -13.09
C PHE A 275 -18.90 13.18 -11.85
N GLN A 276 -20.10 13.73 -11.65
CA GLN A 276 -21.01 13.27 -10.59
C GLN A 276 -21.47 11.83 -10.81
N GLN A 277 -21.72 11.42 -12.06
CA GLN A 277 -22.05 10.02 -12.35
C GLN A 277 -20.87 9.09 -12.03
N VAL A 278 -19.64 9.50 -12.28
CA VAL A 278 -18.44 8.74 -11.85
C VAL A 278 -18.43 8.60 -10.33
N ARG A 279 -18.72 9.68 -9.57
CA ARG A 279 -18.82 9.61 -8.11
C ARG A 279 -19.86 8.59 -7.65
N ASN A 280 -21.10 8.71 -8.14
CA ASN A 280 -22.20 7.82 -7.75
C ASN A 280 -21.94 6.35 -8.16
N ARG A 281 -21.18 6.11 -9.24
CA ARG A 281 -20.76 4.77 -9.64
C ARG A 281 -19.68 4.24 -8.71
N LEU A 282 -18.72 5.08 -8.33
CA LEU A 282 -17.65 4.71 -7.41
C LEU A 282 -18.22 4.37 -6.03
N ASP A 283 -19.11 5.20 -5.48
CA ASP A 283 -19.77 4.95 -4.19
C ASP A 283 -20.51 3.60 -4.23
N ARG A 284 -21.33 3.35 -5.25
CA ARG A 284 -22.03 2.06 -5.43
C ARG A 284 -21.07 0.87 -5.60
N ALA A 285 -19.94 1.05 -6.27
CA ALA A 285 -18.96 -0.02 -6.44
C ALA A 285 -18.29 -0.40 -5.11
N PHE A 286 -18.04 0.59 -4.24
CA PHE A 286 -17.57 0.35 -2.87
C PHE A 286 -18.65 -0.30 -1.99
N GLU A 287 -19.91 0.13 -2.08
CA GLU A 287 -21.03 -0.46 -1.32
C GLU A 287 -21.27 -1.94 -1.67
N ASN A 288 -21.03 -2.31 -2.93
CA ASN A 288 -21.27 -3.66 -3.43
C ASN A 288 -20.08 -4.62 -3.24
N ILE A 289 -18.96 -4.15 -2.69
CA ILE A 289 -17.81 -5.04 -2.51
C ILE A 289 -18.11 -6.06 -1.40
N SER A 290 -17.83 -7.33 -1.69
CA SER A 290 -18.12 -8.44 -0.78
C SER A 290 -16.84 -9.13 -0.32
N SER A 291 -16.93 -9.88 0.77
CA SER A 291 -15.86 -10.75 1.28
C SER A 291 -15.38 -11.81 0.30
N LYS A 292 -16.16 -12.13 -0.74
CA LYS A 292 -15.75 -13.06 -1.81
C LYS A 292 -14.85 -12.38 -2.84
N THR A 293 -15.01 -11.06 -3.02
CA THR A 293 -14.18 -10.26 -3.93
C THR A 293 -12.83 -9.94 -3.29
N ILE A 294 -12.82 -9.77 -1.96
CA ILE A 294 -11.66 -9.43 -1.13
C ILE A 294 -10.91 -10.71 -0.77
#